data_AF-A0A7C9CNI4-F1
#
_entry.id   AF-A0A7C9CNI4-F1
#
_cell.length_a   1.000
_cell.length_b   1.000
_cell.length_c   1.000
_cell.angle_alpha   90.00
_cell.angle_beta   90.00
_cell.angle_gamma   90.00
#
_symmetry.space_group_name_H-M   'P 1'
#
loop_
_entity.id
_entity.type
_entity.pdbx_description
1 polymer ?
#
loop_
_entity_poly.entity_id
_entity_poly.type
_entity_poly.pdbx_seq_one_letter_code
_entity_poly.pdbx_strand_id
1 'polypeptide(L)'
;GILSSLARRAKTLEAAFNNLEGVTCNKAEGAMYLFPCLHLPQKAIKAAEAEKVAPDAFYARRLLQETGIVVVPGSGFRQVPGTWHFRCTILPQEDKIPAIVERLTNFHKKFMNEFCD
;
A
#
# COMPACT_ATOMS: atom_id res chain seq x y z
N GLY A 1 -16.55 9.66 19.15
CA GLY A 1 -15.31 10.25 19.72
C GLY A 1 -14.16 10.12 18.74
N ILE A 2 -13.00 10.73 19.02
CA ILE A 2 -11.83 10.70 18.13
C ILE A 2 -11.30 9.27 17.95
N LEU A 3 -11.20 8.51 19.04
CA LEU A 3 -10.73 7.12 19.01
C LEU A 3 -11.64 6.20 18.19
N SER A 4 -12.96 6.35 18.31
CA SER A 4 -13.90 5.56 17.50
C SER A 4 -13.80 5.88 16.01
N SER A 5 -13.55 7.15 15.65
CA SER A 5 -13.30 7.51 14.24
C SER A 5 -11.99 6.91 13.73
N LEU A 6 -10.89 6.99 14.50
CA LEU A 6 -9.62 6.36 14.12
C LEU A 6 -9.78 4.85 13.90
N ALA A 7 -10.51 4.16 14.78
CA ALA A 7 -10.77 2.73 14.66
C ALA A 7 -11.58 2.38 13.39
N ARG A 8 -12.61 3.17 13.05
CA ARG A 8 -13.36 2.98 11.79
C ARG A 8 -12.49 3.19 10.57
N ARG A 9 -11.69 4.26 10.55
CA ARG A 9 -10.76 4.57 9.45
C ARG A 9 -9.73 3.46 9.24
N ALA A 10 -9.14 2.95 10.33
CA ALA A 10 -8.22 1.82 10.28
C ALA A 10 -8.89 0.59 9.68
N LYS A 11 -10.08 0.22 10.15
CA LYS A 11 -10.82 -0.94 9.64
C LYS A 11 -11.19 -0.80 8.15
N THR A 12 -11.60 0.39 7.72
CA THR A 12 -11.93 0.65 6.32
C THR A 12 -10.72 0.49 5.41
N LEU A 13 -9.57 1.05 5.79
CA LEU A 13 -8.33 0.93 5.01
C LEU A 13 -7.78 -0.49 5.03
N GLU A 14 -7.80 -1.17 6.17
CA GLU A 14 -7.43 -2.59 6.30
C GLU A 14 -8.26 -3.47 5.36
N ALA A 15 -9.60 -3.33 5.39
CA ALA A 15 -10.49 -4.08 4.52
C ALA A 15 -10.24 -3.74 3.04
N ALA A 16 -9.98 -2.48 2.72
CA ALA A 16 -9.63 -2.07 1.37
C ALA A 16 -8.35 -2.74 0.88
N PHE A 17 -7.28 -2.76 1.70
CA PHE A 17 -6.02 -3.41 1.33
C PHE A 17 -6.17 -4.92 1.18
N ASN A 18 -6.88 -5.59 2.09
CA ASN A 18 -7.10 -7.04 2.00
C ASN A 18 -7.99 -7.47 0.81
N ASN A 19 -8.69 -6.54 0.17
CA ASN A 19 -9.45 -6.78 -1.06
C ASN A 19 -8.63 -6.57 -2.34
N LEU A 20 -7.38 -6.12 -2.24
CA LEU A 20 -6.48 -5.96 -3.38
C LEU A 20 -5.77 -7.29 -3.69
N GLU A 21 -5.54 -7.54 -4.97
CA GLU A 21 -4.84 -8.73 -5.42
C GLU A 21 -3.40 -8.75 -4.92
N GLY A 22 -2.95 -9.86 -4.34
CA GLY A 22 -1.57 -9.95 -3.86
C GLY A 22 -1.25 -8.95 -2.75
N VAL A 23 -2.24 -8.51 -1.96
CA VAL A 23 -2.01 -7.68 -0.78
C VAL A 23 -2.60 -8.35 0.45
N THR A 24 -1.79 -8.44 1.50
CA THR A 24 -2.26 -8.86 2.84
C THR A 24 -1.99 -7.73 3.82
N CYS A 25 -2.98 -7.35 4.63
CA CYS A 25 -2.83 -6.33 5.66
C CYS A 25 -3.29 -6.87 7.01
N ASN A 26 -2.37 -6.84 7.98
CA ASN A 26 -2.70 -7.15 9.36
C ASN A 26 -3.61 -6.07 9.95
N LYS A 27 -4.43 -6.48 10.91
CA LYS A 27 -5.27 -5.59 11.69
C LYS A 27 -4.39 -4.61 12.48
N ALA A 28 -4.77 -3.32 12.45
CA ALA A 28 -4.19 -2.34 13.34
C ALA A 28 -4.81 -2.46 14.74
N GLU A 29 -4.06 -2.97 15.71
CA GLU A 29 -4.48 -3.03 17.12
C GLU A 29 -4.33 -1.68 17.84
N GLY A 30 -3.56 -0.75 17.26
CA GLY A 30 -3.32 0.58 17.81
C GLY A 30 -2.50 1.47 16.86
N ALA A 31 -1.96 2.55 17.41
CA ALA A 31 -1.20 3.57 16.67
C ALA A 31 -2.02 4.20 15.52
N MET A 32 -1.33 4.63 14.45
CA MET A 32 -1.91 5.40 13.35
C MET A 32 -1.50 4.90 11.97
N TYR A 33 -1.03 3.66 11.88
CA TYR A 33 -0.43 3.12 10.65
C TYR A 33 -0.95 1.71 10.34
N LEU A 34 -1.08 1.44 9.05
CA LEU A 34 -1.18 0.10 8.49
C LEU A 34 0.12 -0.22 7.74
N PHE A 35 0.45 -1.51 7.69
CA PHE A 35 1.66 -2.00 7.03
C PHE A 35 1.34 -3.19 6.11
N PRO A 36 0.67 -2.96 4.96
CA PRO A 36 0.31 -4.03 4.04
C PRO A 36 1.57 -4.66 3.41
N CYS A 37 1.54 -5.99 3.28
CA CYS A 37 2.48 -6.79 2.52
C CYS A 37 2.02 -6.86 1.06
N LEU A 38 2.94 -6.59 0.14
CA LEU A 38 2.77 -6.64 -1.30
C LEU A 38 3.44 -7.92 -1.85
N HIS A 39 2.63 -8.79 -2.44
CA HIS A 39 3.08 -9.93 -3.23
C HIS A 39 3.23 -9.49 -4.69
N LEU A 40 4.37 -8.85 -4.97
CA LEU A 40 4.65 -8.28 -6.29
C LEU A 40 4.98 -9.38 -7.32
N PRO A 41 4.47 -9.27 -8.57
CA PRO A 41 4.85 -10.17 -9.67
C PRO A 41 6.35 -10.12 -9.98
N GLN A 42 6.89 -11.19 -10.57
CA GLN A 42 8.33 -11.28 -10.83
C GLN A 42 8.79 -10.25 -11.87
N LYS A 43 7.94 -9.92 -12.85
CA LYS A 43 8.17 -8.84 -13.82
C LYS A 43 8.33 -7.49 -13.14
N ALA A 44 7.50 -7.17 -12.13
CA ALA A 44 7.59 -5.91 -11.38
C ALA A 44 8.90 -5.83 -10.57
N ILE A 45 9.30 -6.95 -9.95
CA ILE A 45 10.56 -7.04 -9.20
C ILE A 45 11.76 -6.80 -10.14
N LYS A 46 11.78 -7.45 -11.30
CA LYS A 46 12.84 -7.25 -12.31
C LYS A 46 12.89 -5.82 -12.86
N ALA A 47 11.73 -5.19 -13.05
CA ALA A 47 11.66 -3.79 -13.47
C ALA A 47 12.27 -2.85 -12.42
N ALA A 48 11.98 -3.08 -11.13
CA ALA A 48 12.58 -2.33 -10.03
C ALA A 48 14.11 -2.53 -9.96
N GLU A 49 14.59 -3.77 -10.15
CA GLU A 49 16.02 -4.10 -10.18
C GLU A 49 16.74 -3.41 -11.35
N ALA A 50 16.12 -3.36 -12.55
CA ALA A 50 16.66 -2.67 -13.70
C ALA A 50 16.84 -1.16 -13.45
N GLU A 51 15.96 -0.58 -12.64
CA GLU A 51 16.04 0.80 -12.18
C GLU A 51 16.91 0.99 -10.93
N LYS A 52 17.52 -0.08 -10.41
CA LYS A 52 18.36 -0.08 -9.19
C LYS A 52 17.64 0.46 -7.96
N VAL A 53 16.34 0.19 -7.85
CA VAL A 53 15.50 0.57 -6.69
C VAL A 53 14.87 -0.67 -6.06
N ALA A 54 14.54 -0.60 -4.78
CA ALA A 54 13.81 -1.67 -4.10
C ALA A 54 12.39 -1.81 -4.71
N PRO A 55 11.85 -3.03 -4.88
CA PRO A 55 10.51 -3.25 -5.43
C PRO A 55 9.37 -2.50 -4.73
N ASP A 56 9.42 -2.36 -3.41
CA ASP A 56 8.44 -1.55 -2.68
C ASP A 56 8.58 -0.04 -2.93
N ALA A 57 9.81 0.46 -3.07
CA ALA A 57 10.09 1.85 -3.44
C ALA A 57 9.66 2.14 -4.88
N PHE A 58 9.84 1.19 -5.79
CA PHE A 58 9.34 1.25 -7.15
C PHE A 58 7.80 1.38 -7.18
N TYR A 59 7.11 0.50 -6.45
CA TYR A 59 5.65 0.55 -6.30
C TYR A 59 5.17 1.87 -5.68
N ALA A 60 5.79 2.31 -4.57
CA ALA A 60 5.44 3.54 -3.88
C ALA A 60 5.64 4.79 -4.76
N ARG A 61 6.73 4.83 -5.55
CA ARG A 61 7.01 5.92 -6.49
C ARG A 61 5.97 5.97 -7.62
N ARG A 62 5.60 4.81 -8.18
CA ARG A 62 4.55 4.71 -9.21
C ARG A 62 3.18 5.14 -8.68
N LEU A 63 2.83 4.70 -7.46
CA LEU A 63 1.60 5.11 -6.79
C LEU A 63 1.53 6.64 -6.66
N LEU A 64 2.62 7.25 -6.20
CA LEU A 64 2.73 8.70 -6.06
C LEU A 64 2.56 9.41 -7.41
N GLN A 65 3.27 8.98 -8.45
CA GLN A 65 3.23 9.61 -9.77
C GLN A 65 1.84 9.54 -10.41
N GLU A 66 1.11 8.45 -10.24
CA GLU A 66 -0.19 8.26 -10.90
C GLU A 66 -1.38 8.82 -10.10
N THR A 67 -1.29 8.86 -8.76
CA THR A 67 -2.45 9.18 -7.91
C THR A 67 -2.24 10.39 -7.00
N GLY A 68 -0.99 10.83 -6.82
CA GLY A 68 -0.60 11.82 -5.81
C GLY A 68 -0.56 11.26 -4.37
N ILE A 69 -0.82 9.97 -4.16
CA ILE A 69 -0.80 9.36 -2.83
C ILE A 69 0.64 9.04 -2.42
N VAL A 70 1.08 9.61 -1.29
CA VAL A 70 2.39 9.34 -0.70
C VAL A 70 2.27 8.22 0.34
N VAL A 71 3.08 7.17 0.17
CA VAL A 71 3.30 6.11 1.17
C VAL A 71 4.78 5.96 1.42
N VAL A 72 5.16 5.34 2.54
CA VAL A 72 6.58 5.07 2.84
C VAL A 72 6.91 3.62 2.49
N PRO A 73 7.91 3.32 1.65
CA PRO A 73 8.26 1.95 1.30
C PRO A 73 8.83 1.18 2.49
N GLY A 74 8.56 -0.13 2.54
CA GLY A 74 8.95 -1.07 3.60
C GLY A 74 10.45 -1.23 3.76
N SER A 75 11.22 -1.03 2.68
CA SER A 75 12.68 -1.09 2.63
C SER A 75 13.36 -0.11 3.61
N GLY A 76 12.67 0.96 4.02
CA GLY A 76 13.13 1.86 5.09
C GLY A 76 13.00 1.32 6.52
N PHE A 77 12.28 0.20 6.72
CA PHE A 77 11.87 -0.30 8.04
C PHE A 77 12.51 -1.63 8.44
N ARG A 78 13.52 -2.12 7.70
CA ARG A 78 14.16 -3.44 7.92
C ARG A 78 13.15 -4.60 7.92
N GLN A 79 12.53 -4.84 6.77
CA GLN A 79 11.63 -5.99 6.55
C GLN A 79 12.38 -7.30 6.30
N VAL A 80 11.67 -8.43 6.39
CA VAL A 80 12.22 -9.76 6.07
C VAL A 80 12.67 -9.80 4.60
N PRO A 81 13.88 -10.31 4.29
CA PRO A 81 14.33 -10.43 2.90
C PRO A 81 13.33 -11.18 2.02
N GLY A 82 13.08 -10.68 0.82
CA GLY A 82 12.11 -11.25 -0.13
C GLY A 82 10.66 -10.86 0.13
N THR A 83 10.37 -10.06 1.17
CA THR A 83 9.05 -9.48 1.40
C THR A 83 9.05 -7.99 1.12
N TRP A 84 7.90 -7.47 0.68
CA TRP A 84 7.76 -6.07 0.28
C TRP A 84 6.55 -5.48 0.98
N HIS A 85 6.69 -4.26 1.50
CA HIS A 85 5.63 -3.61 2.26
C HIS A 85 5.56 -2.12 1.94
N PHE A 86 4.49 -1.47 2.40
CA PHE A 86 4.47 -0.02 2.53
C PHE A 86 3.74 0.38 3.81
N ARG A 87 4.05 1.57 4.33
CA ARG A 87 3.35 2.15 5.47
C ARG A 87 2.35 3.19 4.98
N CYS A 88 1.09 3.02 5.39
CA CYS A 88 0.01 3.97 5.13
C CYS A 88 -0.54 4.53 6.44
N THR A 89 -0.89 5.81 6.48
CA THR A 89 -1.49 6.46 7.67
C THR A 89 -3.01 6.31 7.67
N ILE A 90 -3.62 6.14 8.84
CA ILE A 90 -5.09 6.18 9.01
C ILE A 90 -5.63 7.60 9.26
N LEU A 91 -4.75 8.60 9.15
CA LEU A 91 -5.02 10.00 9.49
C LEU A 91 -5.86 10.80 8.49
N PRO A 92 -6.02 10.43 7.20
CA PRO A 92 -6.95 11.13 6.32
C PRO A 92 -8.33 11.29 6.95
N GLN A 93 -9.01 12.38 6.57
CA GLN A 93 -10.37 12.64 7.01
C GLN A 93 -11.28 11.49 6.53
N GLU A 94 -12.20 11.05 7.40
CA GLU A 94 -12.98 9.82 7.19
C GLU A 94 -13.82 9.85 5.89
N ASP A 95 -14.30 11.04 5.52
CA ASP A 95 -15.03 11.33 4.28
C ASP A 95 -14.15 11.25 3.01
N LYS A 96 -12.83 11.42 3.15
CA LYS A 96 -11.87 11.33 2.03
C LYS A 96 -11.33 9.93 1.80
N ILE A 97 -11.47 9.02 2.77
CA ILE A 97 -10.96 7.66 2.67
C ILE A 97 -11.54 6.90 1.46
N PRO A 98 -12.85 6.95 1.16
CA PRO A 98 -13.39 6.25 0.00
C PRO A 98 -12.71 6.64 -1.33
N ALA A 99 -12.49 7.95 -1.54
CA ALA A 99 -11.82 8.44 -2.74
C ALA A 99 -10.33 8.05 -2.80
N ILE A 100 -9.65 7.99 -1.65
CA ILE A 100 -8.25 7.50 -1.57
C ILE A 100 -8.20 6.01 -1.90
N VAL A 101 -9.10 5.22 -1.33
CA VAL A 101 -9.21 3.78 -1.59
C VAL A 101 -9.46 3.53 -3.07
N GLU A 102 -10.42 4.23 -3.68
CA GLU A 102 -10.72 4.08 -5.10
C GLU A 102 -9.50 4.35 -6.00
N ARG A 103 -8.80 5.48 -5.77
CA ARG A 103 -7.58 5.82 -6.53
C ARG A 103 -6.49 4.76 -6.36
N LEU A 104 -6.30 4.29 -5.14
CA LEU A 104 -5.31 3.26 -4.83
C LEU A 104 -5.68 1.92 -5.48
N THR A 105 -6.94 1.51 -5.42
CA THR A 105 -7.44 0.29 -6.07
C THR A 105 -7.26 0.35 -7.58
N ASN A 106 -7.61 1.48 -8.22
CA ASN A 106 -7.47 1.64 -9.66
C ASN A 106 -6.01 1.61 -10.10
N PHE A 107 -5.13 2.30 -9.38
CA PHE A 107 -3.69 2.22 -9.59
C PHE A 107 -3.19 0.79 -9.43
N HIS A 108 -3.53 0.13 -8.32
CA HIS A 108 -3.04 -1.20 -8.01
C HIS A 108 -3.45 -2.23 -9.06
N LYS A 109 -4.71 -2.22 -9.50
CA LYS A 109 -5.19 -3.10 -10.58
C LYS A 109 -4.42 -2.87 -11.88
N LYS A 110 -4.21 -1.60 -12.25
CA LYS A 110 -3.44 -1.25 -13.45
C LYS A 110 -1.99 -1.72 -13.35
N PHE A 111 -1.35 -1.51 -12.20
CA PHE A 111 0.01 -1.95 -11.93
C PHE A 111 0.13 -3.49 -12.02
N MET A 112 -0.78 -4.22 -11.36
CA MET A 112 -0.77 -5.69 -11.42
C MET A 112 -1.00 -6.20 -12.84
N ASN A 113 -1.88 -5.59 -13.63
CA ASN A 113 -2.08 -5.93 -15.03
C ASN A 113 -0.87 -5.60 -15.93
N GLU A 114 -0.15 -4.50 -15.67
CA GLU A 114 1.07 -4.14 -16.41
C GLU A 114 2.18 -5.17 -16.22
N PHE A 115 2.25 -5.76 -15.02
CA PHE A 115 3.31 -6.71 -14.64
C PHE A 115 2.81 -8.14 -14.43
N CYS A 116 1.59 -8.49 -14.87
CA CYS A 116 1.05 -9.83 -14.70
C CYS A 116 1.95 -10.83 -15.44
N ASP A 117 2.26 -11.95 -14.79
CA ASP A 117 3.10 -13.00 -15.38
C ASP A 117 2.34 -13.81 -16.43
#